data_AF-A0A2C9LXW4-F1
#
_entry.id   AF-A0A2C9LXW4-F1
#
_cell.length_a   1.000
_cell.length_b   1.000
_cell.length_c   1.000
_cell.angle_alpha   90.00
_cell.angle_beta   90.00
_cell.angle_gamma   90.00
#
_symmetry.space_group_name_H-M   'P 1'
#
loop_
_entity.id
_entity.type
_entity.pdbx_description
1 polymer ?
#
loop_
_entity_poly.entity_id
_entity_poly.type
_entity_poly.pdbx_seq_one_letter_code
_entity_poly.pdbx_strand_id
1 'polypeptide(L)'
;MKSALSGNYGDWFLLQFSTLGFIGRLFKSQDVPKVMEFLFMFYASKPCDWLLEDFLRVRMCGHGDIWAYCIHKIRSVARLITPTLFQHEGFHSSFSGNVNKLKDKSFGTGAKKIFFNPPLSGIINNLQAYSKYDIYALYNGDDIFWGGNPKAGDVIDFIFDHPVPLARIHIESGNSEHPGDIIREASLEILPDEFVDGGNLTRKTTPFSEKEKAANIKRYDFLPQLKNLNDTYHVLGTFNSDGAFIMDVPPKYGRILILRIAFHSNSQTWVLIKKMELHVR
;
A
#
# COMPACT_ATOMS: atom_id res chain seq x y z
N MET A 1 -5.97 9.79 -24.07
CA MET A 1 -5.42 8.41 -23.96
C MET A 1 -3.89 8.37 -24.04
N LYS A 2 -3.23 8.92 -25.09
CA LYS A 2 -1.75 8.93 -25.18
C LYS A 2 -1.03 9.49 -23.93
N SER A 3 -1.50 10.62 -23.39
CA SER A 3 -0.98 11.21 -22.14
C SER A 3 -1.22 10.35 -20.89
N ALA A 4 -2.27 9.53 -20.89
CA ALA A 4 -2.64 8.63 -19.80
C ALA A 4 -1.98 7.24 -19.95
N LEU A 5 -1.19 7.04 -21.00
CA LEU A 5 -0.38 5.83 -21.22
C LEU A 5 1.12 6.12 -21.16
N SER A 6 1.51 7.40 -21.23
CA SER A 6 2.91 7.83 -21.10
C SER A 6 3.41 7.85 -19.64
N GLY A 7 2.57 7.48 -18.67
CA GLY A 7 3.00 7.35 -17.29
C GLY A 7 3.82 6.08 -17.07
N ASN A 8 4.75 6.13 -16.10
CA ASN A 8 5.37 4.93 -15.56
C ASN A 8 4.42 4.31 -14.54
N TYR A 9 3.84 3.15 -14.88
CA TYR A 9 2.88 2.42 -14.04
C TYR A 9 3.49 1.19 -13.34
N GLY A 10 4.82 1.06 -13.37
CA GLY A 10 5.53 -0.13 -12.91
C GLY A 10 5.17 -1.38 -13.72
N ASP A 11 5.32 -2.55 -13.12
CA ASP A 11 4.76 -3.77 -13.70
C ASP A 11 3.26 -3.84 -13.39
N TRP A 12 2.45 -3.66 -14.43
CA TRP A 12 0.99 -3.69 -14.35
C TRP A 12 0.44 -4.81 -15.24
N PHE A 13 -0.69 -5.35 -14.81
CA PHE A 13 -1.47 -6.33 -15.54
C PHE A 13 -2.71 -5.70 -16.18
N LEU A 14 -3.37 -4.80 -15.44
CA LEU A 14 -4.59 -4.12 -15.85
C LEU A 14 -4.46 -2.62 -15.56
N LEU A 15 -4.69 -1.78 -16.57
CA LEU A 15 -4.95 -0.35 -16.36
C LEU A 15 -6.46 -0.09 -16.39
N GLN A 16 -6.95 0.63 -15.39
CA GLN A 16 -8.35 0.96 -15.21
C GLN A 16 -8.54 2.44 -15.46
N PHE A 17 -9.42 2.79 -16.39
CA PHE A 17 -9.73 4.18 -16.74
C PHE A 17 -11.12 4.61 -16.27
N SER A 18 -11.77 3.77 -15.46
CA SER A 18 -12.97 4.07 -14.69
C SER A 18 -13.01 3.17 -13.45
N THR A 19 -13.61 3.66 -12.38
CA THR A 19 -13.95 2.89 -11.17
C THR A 19 -15.22 2.05 -11.35
N LEU A 20 -15.96 2.23 -12.45
CA LEU A 20 -17.24 1.57 -12.69
C LEU A 20 -17.06 0.26 -13.48
N GLY A 21 -17.19 -0.88 -12.78
CA GLY A 21 -17.35 -2.20 -13.38
C GLY A 21 -16.23 -2.61 -14.35
N PHE A 22 -16.58 -2.89 -15.60
CA PHE A 22 -15.69 -3.37 -16.68
C PHE A 22 -15.36 -2.24 -17.67
N ILE A 23 -15.74 -1.01 -17.36
CA ILE A 23 -15.57 0.14 -18.26
C ILE A 23 -14.09 0.55 -18.32
N GLY A 24 -13.57 0.74 -19.52
CA GLY A 24 -12.21 1.27 -19.71
C GLY A 24 -11.14 0.38 -19.08
N ARG A 25 -11.18 -0.93 -19.36
CA ARG A 25 -10.18 -1.91 -18.92
C ARG A 25 -9.17 -2.12 -20.04
N LEU A 26 -7.89 -1.91 -19.75
CA LEU A 26 -6.81 -2.09 -20.71
C LEU A 26 -5.85 -3.17 -20.22
N PHE A 27 -5.64 -4.16 -21.08
CA PHE A 27 -4.72 -5.27 -20.87
C PHE A 27 -3.60 -5.22 -21.91
N LYS A 28 -2.45 -5.79 -21.59
CA LYS A 28 -1.41 -6.11 -22.58
C LYS A 28 -1.96 -7.18 -23.51
N SER A 29 -1.75 -7.08 -24.82
CA SER A 29 -2.28 -8.04 -25.80
C SER A 29 -1.89 -9.50 -25.51
N GLN A 30 -0.68 -9.72 -24.98
CA GLN A 30 -0.18 -11.04 -24.57
C GLN A 30 -0.97 -11.68 -23.41
N ASP A 31 -1.66 -10.87 -22.59
CA ASP A 31 -2.39 -11.32 -21.41
C ASP A 31 -3.89 -11.51 -21.71
N VAL A 32 -4.39 -10.94 -22.81
CA VAL A 32 -5.80 -11.02 -23.22
C VAL A 32 -6.31 -12.47 -23.33
N PRO A 33 -5.59 -13.42 -23.98
CA PRO A 33 -6.08 -14.79 -24.11
C PRO A 33 -6.43 -15.44 -22.76
N LYS A 34 -5.58 -15.26 -21.74
CA LYS A 34 -5.78 -15.82 -20.39
C LYS A 34 -7.03 -15.25 -19.71
N VAL A 35 -7.27 -13.95 -19.87
CA VAL A 35 -8.47 -13.30 -19.33
C VAL A 35 -9.72 -13.82 -20.05
N MET A 36 -9.66 -13.88 -21.38
CA MET A 36 -10.80 -14.32 -22.19
C MET A 36 -11.19 -15.78 -21.93
N GLU A 37 -10.21 -16.67 -21.79
CA GLU A 37 -10.46 -18.07 -21.40
C GLU A 37 -11.23 -18.16 -20.08
N PHE A 38 -10.80 -17.40 -19.05
CA PHE A 38 -11.51 -17.38 -17.77
C PHE A 38 -12.93 -16.83 -17.89
N LEU A 39 -13.11 -15.72 -18.62
CA LEU A 39 -14.44 -15.15 -18.85
C LEU A 39 -15.35 -16.14 -19.60
N PHE A 40 -14.84 -16.83 -20.64
CA PHE A 40 -15.61 -17.81 -21.39
C PHE A 40 -15.98 -19.05 -20.59
N MET A 41 -15.18 -19.44 -19.60
CA MET A 41 -15.54 -20.55 -18.70
C MET A 41 -16.75 -20.21 -17.81
N PHE A 42 -16.93 -18.94 -17.43
CA PHE A 42 -17.88 -18.56 -16.37
C PHE A 42 -18.90 -17.49 -16.77
N TYR A 43 -18.99 -17.10 -18.05
CA TYR A 43 -19.87 -16.02 -18.52
C TYR A 43 -21.35 -16.21 -18.16
N ALA A 44 -21.81 -17.47 -18.09
CA ALA A 44 -23.19 -17.80 -17.73
C ALA A 44 -23.45 -17.78 -16.22
N SER A 45 -22.39 -17.75 -15.40
CA SER A 45 -22.49 -17.84 -13.94
C SER A 45 -22.47 -16.48 -13.26
N LYS A 46 -21.67 -15.53 -13.76
CA LYS A 46 -21.54 -14.19 -13.19
C LYS A 46 -21.31 -13.12 -14.27
N PRO A 47 -21.66 -11.85 -14.01
CA PRO A 47 -21.31 -10.74 -14.89
C PRO A 47 -19.80 -10.60 -15.08
N CYS A 48 -19.38 -10.05 -16.23
CA CYS A 48 -17.96 -9.86 -16.57
C CYS A 48 -17.18 -9.04 -15.53
N ASP A 49 -17.82 -8.06 -14.89
CA ASP A 49 -17.19 -7.24 -13.83
C ASP A 49 -16.69 -8.12 -12.68
N TRP A 50 -17.57 -9.01 -12.21
CA TRP A 50 -17.29 -9.91 -11.09
C TRP A 50 -16.31 -11.00 -11.49
N LEU A 51 -16.42 -11.51 -12.72
CA LEU A 51 -15.46 -12.50 -13.23
C LEU A 51 -14.05 -11.93 -13.35
N LEU A 52 -13.90 -10.64 -13.69
CA LEU A 52 -12.59 -9.99 -13.71
C LEU A 52 -11.99 -9.87 -12.30
N GLU A 53 -12.81 -9.48 -11.32
CA GLU A 53 -12.39 -9.46 -9.91
C GLU A 53 -11.99 -10.85 -9.42
N ASP A 54 -12.79 -11.88 -9.73
CA ASP A 54 -12.50 -13.27 -9.41
C ASP A 54 -11.20 -13.74 -10.09
N PHE A 55 -10.99 -13.41 -11.36
CA PHE A 55 -9.75 -13.72 -12.08
C PHE A 55 -8.53 -13.10 -11.39
N LEU A 56 -8.60 -11.82 -11.04
CA LEU A 56 -7.53 -11.12 -10.34
C LEU A 56 -7.27 -11.74 -8.96
N ARG A 57 -8.34 -12.13 -8.25
CA ARG A 57 -8.22 -12.82 -6.96
C ARG A 57 -7.53 -14.16 -7.10
N VAL A 58 -7.94 -15.00 -8.05
CA VAL A 58 -7.31 -16.30 -8.32
C VAL A 58 -5.85 -16.14 -8.72
N ARG A 59 -5.54 -15.11 -9.52
CA ARG A 59 -4.18 -14.85 -9.99
C ARG A 59 -3.25 -14.33 -8.90
N MET A 60 -3.74 -13.43 -8.04
CA MET A 60 -2.88 -12.63 -7.15
C MET A 60 -2.88 -13.12 -5.70
N CYS A 61 -3.94 -13.80 -5.26
CA CYS A 61 -4.14 -14.12 -3.84
C CYS A 61 -3.90 -15.60 -3.58
N GLY A 62 -3.11 -15.89 -2.55
CA GLY A 62 -2.82 -17.25 -2.10
C GLY A 62 -3.86 -17.75 -1.10
N HIS A 63 -3.88 -19.07 -0.91
CA HIS A 63 -4.68 -19.67 0.15
C HIS A 63 -4.16 -19.22 1.53
N GLY A 64 -5.06 -18.66 2.34
CA GLY A 64 -4.73 -18.18 3.69
C GLY A 64 -4.37 -16.70 3.78
N ASP A 65 -4.26 -15.99 2.65
CA ASP A 65 -4.10 -14.53 2.67
C ASP A 65 -5.30 -13.85 3.31
N ILE A 66 -5.03 -12.89 4.20
CA ILE A 66 -6.07 -11.99 4.67
C ILE A 66 -6.56 -11.11 3.51
N TRP A 67 -7.85 -10.76 3.55
CA TRP A 67 -8.50 -10.02 2.47
C TRP A 67 -7.82 -8.69 2.15
N ALA A 68 -7.41 -7.92 3.15
CA ALA A 68 -6.75 -6.62 2.98
C ALA A 68 -5.43 -6.74 2.18
N TYR A 69 -4.63 -7.78 2.46
CA TYR A 69 -3.39 -8.05 1.74
C TYR A 69 -3.66 -8.53 0.30
N CYS A 70 -4.68 -9.37 0.10
CA CYS A 70 -5.14 -9.76 -1.23
C CYS A 70 -5.53 -8.54 -2.08
N ILE A 71 -6.32 -7.61 -1.52
CA ILE A 71 -6.67 -6.35 -2.18
C ILE A 71 -5.43 -5.52 -2.52
N HIS A 72 -4.45 -5.42 -1.60
CA HIS A 72 -3.18 -4.75 -1.89
C HIS A 72 -2.47 -5.35 -3.11
N LYS A 73 -2.33 -6.68 -3.16
CA LYS A 73 -1.70 -7.38 -4.30
C LYS A 73 -2.45 -7.19 -5.61
N ILE A 74 -3.79 -7.21 -5.58
CA ILE A 74 -4.58 -6.92 -6.78
C ILE A 74 -4.30 -5.49 -7.26
N ARG A 75 -4.30 -4.51 -6.35
CA ARG A 75 -4.07 -3.10 -6.68
C ARG A 75 -2.64 -2.79 -7.08
N SER A 76 -1.68 -3.64 -6.72
CA SER A 76 -0.28 -3.50 -7.16
C SER A 76 -0.13 -3.78 -8.67
N VAL A 77 -1.06 -4.52 -9.27
CA VAL A 77 -1.04 -4.86 -10.71
C VAL A 77 -2.23 -4.29 -11.49
N ALA A 78 -3.35 -3.98 -10.82
CA ALA A 78 -4.56 -3.40 -11.41
C ALA A 78 -4.64 -1.90 -11.09
N ARG A 79 -3.93 -1.07 -11.86
CA ARG A 79 -3.73 0.35 -11.57
C ARG A 79 -4.88 1.21 -12.07
N LEU A 80 -5.49 1.99 -11.17
CA LEU A 80 -6.45 3.02 -11.52
C LEU A 80 -5.73 4.27 -12.04
N ILE A 81 -6.11 4.73 -13.22
CA ILE A 81 -5.63 5.96 -13.81
C ILE A 81 -6.58 7.09 -13.43
N THR A 82 -6.02 8.14 -12.82
CA THR A 82 -6.76 9.32 -12.37
C THR A 82 -6.15 10.60 -12.94
N PRO A 83 -6.96 11.54 -13.44
CA PRO A 83 -8.42 11.48 -13.57
C PRO A 83 -8.88 10.37 -14.52
N THR A 84 -10.03 9.77 -14.24
CA THR A 84 -10.58 8.71 -15.08
C THR A 84 -10.98 9.26 -16.45
N LEU A 85 -10.87 8.42 -17.48
CA LEU A 85 -11.12 8.83 -18.86
C LEU A 85 -12.49 8.45 -19.37
N PHE A 86 -13.20 7.56 -18.67
CA PHE A 86 -14.50 7.06 -19.09
C PHE A 86 -15.53 7.27 -17.99
N GLN A 87 -16.74 7.58 -18.43
CA GLN A 87 -17.97 7.62 -17.65
C GLN A 87 -19.03 6.85 -18.43
N HIS A 88 -19.88 6.13 -17.72
CA HIS A 88 -21.07 5.51 -18.30
C HIS A 88 -22.10 6.60 -18.66
N GLU A 89 -22.50 6.68 -19.93
CA GLU A 89 -23.56 7.58 -20.39
C GLU A 89 -24.89 6.80 -20.50
N GLY A 90 -25.95 7.33 -19.89
CA GLY A 90 -27.28 6.72 -19.87
C GLY A 90 -27.73 6.23 -18.49
N PHE A 91 -29.02 6.46 -18.18
CA PHE A 91 -29.63 6.15 -16.88
C PHE A 91 -30.50 4.90 -16.89
N HIS A 92 -30.93 4.44 -18.07
CA HIS A 92 -31.79 3.28 -18.19
C HIS A 92 -30.94 2.06 -18.57
N SER A 93 -30.96 1.05 -17.70
CA SER A 93 -30.32 -0.22 -17.98
C SER A 93 -31.11 -1.02 -19.02
N SER A 94 -30.40 -1.86 -19.79
CA SER A 94 -31.01 -2.88 -20.64
C SER A 94 -31.77 -3.95 -19.83
N PHE A 95 -31.51 -4.06 -18.52
CA PHE A 95 -32.34 -4.83 -17.60
C PHE A 95 -33.56 -3.99 -17.18
N SER A 96 -34.75 -4.50 -17.49
CA SER A 96 -36.03 -3.82 -17.25
C SER A 96 -36.17 -3.35 -15.80
N GLY A 97 -36.49 -2.07 -15.60
CA GLY A 97 -36.78 -1.49 -14.28
C GLY A 97 -35.57 -0.93 -13.51
N ASN A 98 -34.34 -1.12 -14.00
CA ASN A 98 -33.14 -0.66 -13.30
C ASN A 98 -32.66 0.70 -13.82
N VAL A 99 -32.66 1.71 -12.94
CA VAL A 99 -32.07 3.04 -13.20
C VAL A 99 -30.65 3.07 -12.64
N ASN A 100 -29.65 3.22 -13.50
CA ASN A 100 -28.25 3.35 -13.08
C ASN A 100 -27.89 4.84 -12.93
N LYS A 101 -27.65 5.28 -11.68
CA LYS A 101 -27.22 6.65 -11.36
C LYS A 101 -25.74 6.74 -10.99
N LEU A 102 -24.97 5.66 -11.16
CA LEU A 102 -23.56 5.63 -10.78
C LEU A 102 -22.75 6.56 -11.68
N LYS A 103 -21.94 7.40 -11.05
CA LYS A 103 -20.96 8.26 -11.71
C LYS A 103 -19.57 8.01 -11.16
N ASP A 104 -18.60 8.06 -12.04
CA ASP A 104 -17.20 8.05 -11.70
C ASP A 104 -16.81 9.40 -11.11
N LYS A 105 -16.39 9.39 -9.84
CA LYS A 105 -16.11 10.60 -9.07
C LYS A 105 -14.96 11.43 -9.64
N SER A 106 -14.08 10.82 -10.43
CA SER A 106 -12.87 11.48 -10.96
C SER A 106 -12.97 11.84 -12.45
N PHE A 107 -14.10 11.54 -13.09
CA PHE A 107 -14.29 11.83 -14.50
C PHE A 107 -14.53 13.32 -14.72
N GLY A 108 -13.72 13.96 -15.55
CA GLY A 108 -13.86 15.38 -15.91
C GLY A 108 -13.57 16.38 -14.79
N THR A 109 -13.23 15.93 -13.58
CA THR A 109 -13.06 16.80 -12.39
C THR A 109 -11.68 17.46 -12.29
N GLY A 110 -10.76 17.21 -13.23
CA GLY A 110 -9.37 17.65 -13.11
C GLY A 110 -8.66 17.09 -11.88
N ALA A 111 -9.20 16.01 -11.28
CA ALA A 111 -8.70 15.41 -10.06
C ALA A 111 -7.20 15.14 -10.17
N LYS A 112 -6.46 15.50 -9.12
CA LYS A 112 -5.02 15.24 -9.05
C LYS A 112 -4.76 13.73 -9.18
N LYS A 113 -3.62 13.41 -9.80
CA LYS A 113 -3.12 12.05 -9.95
C LYS A 113 -3.12 11.37 -8.58
N ILE A 114 -3.75 10.20 -8.47
CA ILE A 114 -3.69 9.39 -7.25
C ILE A 114 -2.23 9.01 -7.03
N PHE A 115 -1.76 9.26 -5.81
CA PHE A 115 -0.43 8.87 -5.39
C PHE A 115 -0.45 7.38 -5.05
N PHE A 116 0.48 6.61 -5.62
CA PHE A 116 0.61 5.18 -5.35
C PHE A 116 1.91 4.93 -4.63
N ASN A 117 1.81 4.38 -3.41
CA ASN A 117 2.97 3.86 -2.71
C ASN A 117 3.57 2.66 -3.47
N PRO A 118 4.89 2.39 -3.32
CA PRO A 118 5.54 1.22 -3.90
C PRO A 118 4.87 -0.10 -3.49
N PRO A 119 4.86 -1.14 -4.33
CA PRO A 119 4.27 -2.43 -3.96
C PRO A 119 5.01 -3.07 -2.77
N LEU A 120 4.26 -3.79 -1.93
CA LEU A 120 4.79 -4.53 -0.77
C LEU A 120 4.67 -6.03 -0.98
N SER A 121 5.68 -6.78 -0.56
CA SER A 121 5.52 -8.21 -0.29
C SER A 121 4.72 -8.46 0.97
N GLY A 122 4.67 -7.52 1.92
CA GLY A 122 3.84 -7.67 3.11
C GLY A 122 4.00 -6.56 4.14
N ILE A 123 3.13 -6.59 5.14
CA ILE A 123 3.21 -5.72 6.32
C ILE A 123 3.19 -6.58 7.58
N ILE A 124 4.14 -6.32 8.48
CA ILE A 124 4.09 -6.85 9.85
C ILE A 124 3.64 -5.73 10.75
N ASN A 125 2.50 -5.90 11.39
CA ASN A 125 1.93 -4.91 12.30
C ASN A 125 1.64 -5.57 13.64
N ASN A 126 2.21 -5.04 14.72
CA ASN A 126 1.92 -5.51 16.08
C ASN A 126 0.73 -4.83 16.74
N LEU A 127 0.15 -3.81 16.10
CA LEU A 127 -1.03 -3.11 16.57
C LEU A 127 -2.29 -3.79 16.05
N GLN A 128 -3.28 -3.95 16.93
CA GLN A 128 -4.60 -4.41 16.52
C GLN A 128 -5.35 -3.29 15.81
N ALA A 129 -5.74 -3.51 14.57
CA ALA A 129 -6.57 -2.58 13.80
C ALA A 129 -7.99 -2.50 14.38
N TYR A 130 -8.57 -1.31 14.35
CA TYR A 130 -9.95 -1.05 14.73
C TYR A 130 -10.87 -1.13 13.51
N SER A 131 -11.89 -1.99 13.60
CA SER A 131 -12.90 -2.13 12.56
C SER A 131 -12.28 -2.40 11.18
N LYS A 132 -12.66 -1.63 10.16
CA LYS A 132 -12.14 -1.70 8.78
C LYS A 132 -10.87 -0.87 8.53
N TYR A 133 -10.38 -0.11 9.53
CA TYR A 133 -9.30 0.86 9.36
C TYR A 133 -7.93 0.18 9.50
N ASP A 134 -7.61 -0.69 8.55
CA ASP A 134 -6.39 -1.48 8.56
C ASP A 134 -5.20 -0.76 7.89
N ILE A 135 -4.00 -1.32 8.09
CA ILE A 135 -2.76 -0.70 7.64
C ILE A 135 -2.56 -0.76 6.11
N TYR A 136 -3.16 -1.75 5.43
CA TYR A 136 -3.15 -1.80 3.97
C TYR A 136 -4.08 -0.74 3.37
N ALA A 137 -5.22 -0.44 4.02
CA ALA A 137 -6.12 0.64 3.59
C ALA A 137 -5.40 1.99 3.60
N LEU A 138 -4.66 2.30 4.68
CA LEU A 138 -3.75 3.46 4.73
C LEU A 138 -2.74 3.44 3.60
N TYR A 139 -2.01 2.33 3.47
CA TYR A 139 -0.90 2.24 2.53
C TYR A 139 -1.34 2.36 1.07
N ASN A 140 -2.55 1.88 0.74
CA ASN A 140 -3.15 2.00 -0.58
C ASN A 140 -3.79 3.38 -0.84
N GLY A 141 -3.90 4.23 0.19
CA GLY A 141 -4.59 5.51 0.12
C GLY A 141 -6.12 5.40 0.04
N ASP A 142 -6.68 4.28 0.52
CA ASP A 142 -8.12 4.01 0.48
C ASP A 142 -8.88 4.60 1.68
N ASP A 143 -8.26 4.52 2.85
CA ASP A 143 -8.82 4.98 4.12
C ASP A 143 -7.65 5.26 5.09
N ILE A 144 -7.97 5.51 6.36
CA ILE A 144 -6.97 5.67 7.43
C ILE A 144 -6.57 4.31 8.03
N PHE A 145 -5.46 4.29 8.78
CA PHE A 145 -5.19 3.23 9.75
C PHE A 145 -5.59 3.73 11.14
N TRP A 146 -6.35 2.94 11.88
CA TRP A 146 -6.66 3.24 13.27
C TRP A 146 -6.36 2.00 14.12
N GLY A 147 -5.29 2.07 14.89
CA GLY A 147 -4.79 0.97 15.72
C GLY A 147 -4.95 1.27 17.20
N GLY A 148 -5.06 0.20 17.99
CA GLY A 148 -5.04 0.29 19.45
C GLY A 148 -3.74 0.90 20.00
N ASN A 149 -3.67 1.07 21.31
CA ASN A 149 -2.54 1.67 22.02
C ASN A 149 -1.20 0.96 21.74
N PRO A 150 -0.20 1.64 21.15
CA PRO A 150 1.14 1.10 21.05
C PRO A 150 1.78 0.82 22.41
N LYS A 151 2.54 -0.25 22.48
CA LYS A 151 3.44 -0.58 23.59
C LYS A 151 4.89 -0.45 23.14
N ALA A 152 5.79 -0.26 24.08
CA ALA A 152 7.22 -0.29 23.80
C ALA A 152 7.60 -1.60 23.08
N GLY A 153 8.31 -1.47 21.95
CA GLY A 153 8.71 -2.59 21.10
C GLY A 153 7.69 -3.02 20.05
N ASP A 154 6.49 -2.43 20.01
CA ASP A 154 5.60 -2.62 18.86
C ASP A 154 6.23 -2.01 17.60
N VAL A 155 6.02 -2.67 16.46
CA VAL A 155 6.48 -2.18 15.15
C VAL A 155 5.39 -2.29 14.08
N ILE A 156 5.56 -1.46 13.05
CA ILE A 156 4.92 -1.62 11.75
C ILE A 156 6.03 -1.69 10.70
N ASP A 157 6.21 -2.85 10.09
CA ASP A 157 7.17 -3.06 9.00
C ASP A 157 6.46 -3.11 7.67
N PHE A 158 6.85 -2.22 6.76
CA PHE A 158 6.47 -2.24 5.35
C PHE A 158 7.59 -2.91 4.57
N ILE A 159 7.34 -4.12 4.08
CA ILE A 159 8.32 -4.94 3.37
C ILE A 159 8.08 -4.76 1.87
N PHE A 160 9.00 -4.07 1.19
CA PHE A 160 8.84 -3.79 -0.23
C PHE A 160 9.02 -5.05 -1.08
N ASP A 161 8.24 -5.13 -2.16
CA ASP A 161 8.32 -6.25 -3.11
C ASP A 161 9.68 -6.33 -3.81
N HIS A 162 10.20 -5.15 -4.14
CA HIS A 162 11.56 -4.95 -4.60
C HIS A 162 12.18 -3.77 -3.85
N PRO A 163 13.50 -3.76 -3.61
CA PRO A 163 14.19 -2.63 -3.00
C PRO A 163 13.91 -1.30 -3.70
N VAL A 164 13.45 -0.30 -2.94
CA VAL A 164 12.94 0.97 -3.48
C VAL A 164 13.90 2.13 -3.20
N PRO A 165 14.34 2.90 -4.21
CA PRO A 165 15.11 4.12 -4.00
C PRO A 165 14.18 5.28 -3.59
N LEU A 166 13.79 5.34 -2.30
CA LEU A 166 12.89 6.40 -1.83
C LEU A 166 13.56 7.78 -1.95
N ALA A 167 12.79 8.75 -2.45
CA ALA A 167 13.15 10.17 -2.58
C ALA A 167 12.62 11.00 -1.40
N ARG A 168 11.40 10.71 -0.94
CA ARG A 168 10.73 11.47 0.12
C ARG A 168 9.73 10.58 0.84
N ILE A 169 9.64 10.75 2.15
CA ILE A 169 8.67 10.08 3.01
C ILE A 169 7.82 11.15 3.71
N HIS A 170 6.52 10.94 3.70
CA HIS A 170 5.55 11.79 4.39
C HIS A 170 4.52 10.92 5.11
N ILE A 171 4.49 10.98 6.43
CA ILE A 171 3.52 10.28 7.27
C ILE A 171 2.87 11.30 8.21
N GLU A 172 1.55 11.31 8.29
CA GLU A 172 0.80 12.16 9.21
C GLU A 172 -0.17 11.30 10.04
N SER A 173 -0.21 11.57 11.34
CA SER A 173 -1.17 10.94 12.26
C SER A 173 -2.15 11.96 12.87
N GLY A 174 -3.16 11.46 13.58
CA GLY A 174 -4.28 12.22 14.13
C GLY A 174 -5.23 12.76 13.05
N ASN A 175 -6.38 13.25 13.48
CA ASN A 175 -7.29 14.02 12.63
C ASN A 175 -8.09 15.02 13.49
N SER A 176 -8.99 15.79 12.88
CA SER A 176 -9.80 16.79 13.59
C SER A 176 -10.79 16.19 14.60
N GLU A 177 -11.23 14.95 14.39
CA GLU A 177 -12.19 14.26 15.26
C GLU A 177 -11.49 13.58 16.45
N HIS A 178 -10.25 13.14 16.23
CA HIS A 178 -9.42 12.40 17.18
C HIS A 178 -7.98 12.99 17.21
N PRO A 179 -7.81 14.23 17.70
CA PRO A 179 -6.50 14.90 17.70
C PRO A 179 -5.50 14.26 18.68
N GLY A 180 -5.98 13.47 19.65
CA GLY A 180 -5.15 12.76 20.61
C GLY A 180 -4.51 11.48 20.06
N ASP A 181 -5.09 10.89 19.01
CA ASP A 181 -4.69 9.59 18.45
C ASP A 181 -3.54 9.75 17.45
N ILE A 182 -2.42 10.26 17.94
CA ILE A 182 -1.21 10.52 17.15
C ILE A 182 -0.09 9.54 17.51
N ILE A 183 0.86 9.37 16.59
CA ILE A 183 2.11 8.67 16.85
C ILE A 183 2.94 9.50 17.83
N ARG A 184 3.29 8.91 18.97
CA ARG A 184 4.20 9.50 19.97
C ARG A 184 5.36 8.55 20.25
N GLU A 185 6.51 9.12 20.59
CA GLU A 185 7.71 8.37 21.03
C GLU A 185 8.03 7.19 20.10
N ALA A 186 8.03 7.47 18.79
CA ALA A 186 8.34 6.50 17.76
C ALA A 186 9.44 7.02 16.81
N SER A 187 10.19 6.10 16.23
CA SER A 187 11.15 6.39 15.16
C SER A 187 10.67 5.82 13.83
N LEU A 188 11.14 6.46 12.76
CA LEU A 188 11.13 5.87 11.44
C LEU A 188 12.51 5.28 11.15
N GLU A 189 12.55 4.00 10.81
CA GLU A 189 13.76 3.21 10.59
C GLU A 189 13.72 2.55 9.21
N ILE A 190 14.88 2.23 8.65
CA ILE A 190 14.98 1.53 7.36
C ILE A 190 16.00 0.40 7.40
N LEU A 191 15.75 -0.62 6.59
CA LEU A 191 16.73 -1.64 6.21
C LEU A 191 17.00 -1.52 4.70
N PRO A 192 18.18 -1.06 4.28
CA PRO A 192 18.61 -1.08 2.89
C PRO A 192 18.85 -2.51 2.36
N ASP A 193 18.72 -2.72 1.05
CA ASP A 193 19.08 -3.98 0.38
C ASP A 193 20.61 -4.13 0.22
N GLU A 194 21.27 -3.02 -0.07
CA GLU A 194 22.72 -2.92 -0.18
C GLU A 194 23.19 -1.62 0.50
N PHE A 195 24.28 -1.68 1.26
CA PHE A 195 24.91 -0.49 1.82
C PHE A 195 25.79 0.16 0.75
N VAL A 196 25.43 1.36 0.31
CA VAL A 196 26.30 2.17 -0.55
C VAL A 196 27.35 2.84 0.34
N ASP A 197 28.61 2.44 0.18
CA ASP A 197 29.75 2.76 1.04
C ASP A 197 29.87 4.23 1.49
N GLY A 198 30.31 4.43 2.75
CA GLY A 198 30.95 5.67 3.22
C GLY A 198 30.13 6.66 4.04
N GLY A 199 28.84 6.41 4.30
CA GLY A 199 28.03 7.27 5.17
C GLY A 199 28.08 6.87 6.64
N ASN A 200 28.37 7.81 7.56
CA ASN A 200 28.06 7.63 8.99
C ASN A 200 26.53 7.54 9.16
N LEU A 201 25.97 6.34 9.01
CA LEU A 201 24.56 6.09 9.29
C LEU A 201 24.40 5.74 10.77
N THR A 202 23.48 6.42 11.43
CA THR A 202 23.09 6.08 12.80
C THR A 202 22.37 4.74 12.79
N ARG A 203 23.08 3.68 13.14
CA ARG A 203 22.51 2.36 13.36
C ARG A 203 21.66 2.40 14.63
N LYS A 204 20.62 1.58 14.67
CA LYS A 204 19.94 1.28 15.93
C LYS A 204 20.95 0.61 16.86
N THR A 205 21.30 1.30 17.94
CA THR A 205 22.25 0.81 18.95
C THR A 205 21.56 0.12 20.12
N THR A 206 20.27 0.36 20.30
CA THR A 206 19.47 -0.31 21.32
C THR A 206 19.18 -1.75 20.91
N PRO A 207 19.32 -2.72 21.84
CA PRO A 207 18.91 -4.09 21.57
C PRO A 207 17.43 -4.18 21.18
N PHE A 208 17.10 -5.05 20.23
CA PHE A 208 15.71 -5.33 19.87
C PHE A 208 14.95 -5.91 21.07
N SER A 209 13.75 -5.40 21.31
CA SER A 209 12.77 -6.00 22.21
C SER A 209 12.29 -7.36 21.69
N GLU A 210 11.64 -8.15 22.55
CA GLU A 210 11.10 -9.47 22.14
C GLU A 210 10.06 -9.36 21.02
N LYS A 211 9.25 -8.29 21.02
CA LYS A 211 8.29 -8.03 19.95
C LYS A 211 8.98 -7.69 18.63
N GLU A 212 10.04 -6.88 18.67
CA GLU A 212 10.86 -6.59 17.49
C GLU A 212 11.56 -7.85 16.97
N LYS A 213 12.10 -8.69 17.85
CA LYS A 213 12.69 -9.99 17.45
C LYS A 213 11.65 -10.88 16.77
N ALA A 214 10.45 -10.98 17.34
CA ALA A 214 9.35 -11.75 16.75
C ALA A 214 8.93 -11.18 15.38
N ALA A 215 8.87 -9.85 15.24
CA ALA A 215 8.63 -9.20 13.96
C ALA A 215 9.76 -9.52 12.97
N ASN A 216 11.03 -9.43 13.38
CA ASN A 216 12.17 -9.78 12.52
C ASN A 216 12.07 -11.22 12.00
N ILE A 217 11.72 -12.19 12.85
CA ILE A 217 11.51 -13.58 12.44
C ILE A 217 10.40 -13.71 11.40
N LYS A 218 9.27 -13.04 11.61
CA LYS A 218 8.13 -13.07 10.67
C LYS A 218 8.47 -12.48 9.30
N ARG A 219 9.46 -11.58 9.20
CA ARG A 219 9.89 -11.03 7.89
C ARG A 219 10.42 -12.10 6.97
N TYR A 220 10.97 -13.18 7.53
CA TYR A 220 11.54 -14.26 6.74
C TYR A 220 10.49 -15.04 5.95
N ASP A 221 9.21 -14.92 6.31
CA ASP A 221 8.10 -15.47 5.53
C ASP A 221 7.92 -14.71 4.20
N PHE A 222 8.34 -13.43 4.17
CA PHE A 222 8.31 -12.57 2.98
C PHE A 222 9.65 -12.48 2.27
N LEU A 223 10.75 -12.44 3.04
CA LEU A 223 12.12 -12.28 2.56
C LEU A 223 13.04 -13.35 3.18
N PRO A 224 13.00 -14.60 2.70
CA PRO A 224 13.78 -15.70 3.26
C PRO A 224 15.30 -15.45 3.29
N GLN A 225 15.81 -14.63 2.37
CA GLN A 225 17.23 -14.26 2.29
C GLN A 225 17.74 -13.49 3.52
N LEU A 226 16.86 -12.80 4.26
CA LEU A 226 17.24 -12.06 5.46
C LEU A 226 17.69 -12.97 6.61
N LYS A 227 17.36 -14.27 6.59
CA LYS A 227 17.81 -15.23 7.62
C LYS A 227 19.33 -15.27 7.80
N ASN A 228 20.07 -14.96 6.74
CA ASN A 228 21.52 -15.02 6.69
C ASN A 228 22.19 -13.64 6.66
N LEU A 229 21.41 -12.56 6.77
CA LEU A 229 21.91 -11.17 6.72
C LEU A 229 21.81 -10.53 8.11
N ASN A 230 22.71 -9.60 8.40
CA ASN A 230 22.64 -8.81 9.63
C ASN A 230 21.57 -7.73 9.49
N ASP A 231 20.45 -7.91 10.21
CA ASP A 231 19.35 -6.95 10.34
C ASP A 231 19.83 -5.65 11.03
N THR A 232 20.41 -4.73 10.25
CA THR A 232 20.94 -3.45 10.75
C THR A 232 20.05 -2.30 10.34
N TYR A 233 19.06 -2.02 11.19
CA TYR A 233 18.17 -0.88 10.99
C TYR A 233 18.91 0.44 11.18
N HIS A 234 18.67 1.37 10.26
CA HIS A 234 19.13 2.75 10.36
C HIS A 234 17.97 3.65 10.75
N VAL A 235 18.19 4.49 11.75
CA VAL A 235 17.18 5.45 12.21
C VAL A 235 17.22 6.67 11.28
N LEU A 236 16.10 6.98 10.64
CA LEU A 236 15.93 8.20 9.85
C LEU A 236 15.60 9.40 10.74
N GLY A 237 14.82 9.19 11.80
CA GLY A 237 14.49 10.20 12.79
C GLY A 237 13.28 9.79 13.62
N THR A 238 12.72 10.74 14.36
CA THR A 238 11.53 10.56 15.20
C THR A 238 10.35 11.35 14.67
N PHE A 239 9.14 10.90 14.97
CA PHE A 239 7.92 11.68 14.72
C PHE A 239 7.94 12.95 15.58
N ASN A 240 7.42 14.05 15.03
CA ASN A 240 7.35 15.34 15.73
C ASN A 240 6.22 15.36 16.78
N SER A 241 6.07 16.48 17.49
CA SER A 241 5.04 16.66 18.53
C SER A 241 3.60 16.50 18.03
N ASP A 242 3.38 16.73 16.73
CA ASP A 242 2.08 16.60 16.07
C ASP A 242 1.86 15.20 15.49
N GLY A 243 2.80 14.28 15.71
CA GLY A 243 2.76 12.91 15.20
C GLY A 243 2.98 12.81 13.69
N ALA A 244 3.67 13.77 13.09
CA ALA A 244 4.05 13.75 11.68
C ALA A 244 5.54 13.45 11.49
N PHE A 245 5.87 12.86 10.35
CA PHE A 245 7.24 12.63 9.89
C PHE A 245 7.35 13.02 8.42
N ILE A 246 8.25 13.96 8.10
CA ILE A 246 8.52 14.41 6.74
C ILE A 246 10.03 14.46 6.54
N MET A 247 10.53 13.78 5.52
CA MET A 247 11.95 13.78 5.17
C MET A 247 12.14 13.55 3.67
N ASP A 248 13.00 14.35 3.05
CA ASP A 248 13.62 13.99 1.78
C ASP A 248 14.75 12.99 2.06
N VAL A 249 14.64 11.78 1.53
CA VAL A 249 15.52 10.66 1.84
C VAL A 249 16.85 10.86 1.12
N PRO A 250 17.98 10.96 1.84
CA PRO A 250 19.31 11.10 1.24
C PRO A 250 19.70 9.94 0.30
N PRO A 251 20.34 10.22 -0.85
CA PRO A 251 20.81 9.17 -1.79
C PRO A 251 21.71 8.10 -1.17
N LYS A 252 22.46 8.44 -0.11
CA LYS A 252 23.33 7.51 0.63
C LYS A 252 22.63 6.26 1.18
N TYR A 253 21.31 6.31 1.37
CA TYR A 253 20.54 5.16 1.85
C TYR A 253 20.25 4.12 0.75
N GLY A 254 20.63 4.40 -0.50
CA GLY A 254 20.49 3.46 -1.60
C GLY A 254 19.03 3.07 -1.86
N ARG A 255 18.82 1.76 -2.04
CA ARG A 255 17.50 1.13 -2.20
C ARG A 255 17.08 0.50 -0.88
N ILE A 256 15.85 0.76 -0.46
CA ILE A 256 15.30 0.36 0.83
C ILE A 256 14.45 -0.89 0.65
N LEU A 257 14.74 -1.92 1.45
CA LEU A 257 14.02 -3.18 1.46
C LEU A 257 12.86 -3.17 2.47
N ILE A 258 13.08 -2.57 3.65
CA ILE A 258 12.06 -2.45 4.71
C ILE A 258 12.03 -1.03 5.24
N LEU A 259 10.83 -0.48 5.39
CA LEU A 259 10.55 0.73 6.15
C LEU A 259 9.82 0.34 7.44
N ARG A 260 10.30 0.78 8.61
CA ARG A 260 9.77 0.42 9.92
C ARG A 260 9.34 1.65 10.70
N ILE A 261 8.14 1.63 11.27
CA ILE A 261 7.75 2.50 12.39
C ILE A 261 7.99 1.70 13.68
N ALA A 262 8.85 2.19 14.55
CA ALA A 262 9.17 1.53 15.83
C ALA A 262 8.68 2.39 17.00
N PHE A 263 7.84 1.82 17.87
CA PHE A 263 7.29 2.49 19.05
C PHE A 263 8.17 2.19 20.27
N HIS A 264 8.62 3.25 20.96
CA HIS A 264 9.61 3.13 22.04
C HIS A 264 9.01 3.19 23.44
N SER A 265 7.75 3.62 23.57
CA SER A 265 7.05 3.75 24.85
C SER A 265 5.63 3.18 24.80
N ASN A 266 5.02 3.04 25.98
CA ASN A 266 3.61 2.69 26.09
C ASN A 266 2.75 3.95 25.93
N SER A 267 1.87 3.95 24.95
CA SER A 267 0.92 5.04 24.72
C SER A 267 -0.38 4.83 25.51
N GLN A 268 -0.88 5.90 26.12
CA GLN A 268 -2.22 5.93 26.74
C GLN A 268 -3.34 6.16 25.71
N THR A 269 -3.00 6.60 24.51
CA THR A 269 -3.95 6.82 23.40
C THR A 269 -3.74 5.82 22.28
N TRP A 270 -4.75 5.71 21.42
CA TRP A 270 -4.67 4.96 20.18
C TRP A 270 -3.80 5.70 19.17
N VAL A 271 -3.54 5.06 18.02
CA VAL A 271 -2.83 5.69 16.91
C VAL A 271 -3.69 5.67 15.67
N LEU A 272 -3.93 6.86 15.13
CA LEU A 272 -4.63 7.06 13.87
C LEU A 272 -3.62 7.63 12.87
N ILE A 273 -3.29 6.89 11.82
CA ILE A 273 -2.46 7.42 10.72
C ILE A 273 -3.40 7.77 9.58
N LYS A 274 -3.42 9.04 9.18
CA LYS A 274 -4.30 9.55 8.12
C LYS A 274 -3.63 9.63 6.77
N LYS A 275 -2.30 9.63 6.73
CA LYS A 275 -1.53 9.80 5.48
C LYS A 275 -0.21 9.05 5.52
N MET A 276 0.11 8.41 4.41
CA MET A 276 1.42 7.84 4.14
C MET A 276 1.74 7.93 2.64
N GLU A 277 2.73 8.74 2.29
CA GLU A 277 3.17 8.96 0.91
C GLU A 277 4.69 8.72 0.80
N LEU A 278 5.08 7.72 0.01
CA LEU A 278 6.45 7.28 -0.23
C LEU A 278 6.87 7.57 -1.68
N HIS A 279 7.54 8.69 -1.92
CA HIS A 279 7.99 9.06 -3.25
C HIS A 279 9.24 8.28 -3.62
N VAL A 280 9.28 7.75 -4.84
CA VAL A 280 10.43 7.05 -5.41
C VAL A 280 11.23 8.02 -6.29
N ARG A 281 12.56 7.85 -6.31
CA ARG A 281 13.47 8.62 -7.20
C ARG A 281 13.28 8.25 -8.67
#